data_AF-A0A0S9KQ37-F1
#
_entry.id   AF-A0A0S9KQ37-F1
#
_cell.length_a   1.000
_cell.length_b   1.000
_cell.length_c   1.000
_cell.angle_alpha   90.00
_cell.angle_beta   90.00
_cell.angle_gamma   90.00
#
_symmetry.space_group_name_H-M   'P 1'
#
loop_
_entity.id
_entity.type
_entity.pdbx_description
1 polymer ?
#
loop_
_entity_poly.entity_id
_entity_poly.type
_entity_poly.pdbx_seq_one_letter_code
_entity_poly.pdbx_strand_id
1 'polypeptide(L)'
;MLYEIKALKAPWPAGAKVGDVVEMPSVPTWAVGKCTPAPEGADATVEFVEPVAGDGVNRPLESENDQAIRAVEHFRAQAQEAIRRAEEAHALELAELQAELDAATAGAADLRAKLDASEARAASLQTKLDEAESDEGKAAAALKEAEQQAATERAASEAKAKGKK
;
A
#
# COMPACT_ATOMS: atom_id res chain seq x y z
N MET A 1 58.57 -24.76 47.10
CA MET A 1 59.89 -24.89 46.44
C MET A 1 60.18 -23.59 45.71
N LEU A 2 61.43 -23.13 45.72
CA LEU A 2 61.81 -21.85 45.14
C LEU A 2 62.34 -22.04 43.71
N TYR A 3 61.86 -21.20 42.79
CA TYR A 3 62.22 -21.24 41.38
C TYR A 3 62.61 -19.85 40.89
N GLU A 4 63.73 -19.74 40.17
CA GLU A 4 64.19 -18.52 39.53
C GLU A 4 63.58 -18.39 38.13
N ILE A 5 62.96 -17.24 37.82
CA ILE A 5 62.32 -16.96 36.53
C ILE A 5 63.39 -16.69 35.47
N LYS A 6 63.39 -17.45 34.37
CA LYS A 6 64.29 -17.26 33.22
C LYS A 6 63.62 -16.54 32.04
N ALA A 7 62.29 -16.59 31.93
CA ALA A 7 61.56 -15.98 30.81
C ALA A 7 60.16 -15.48 31.20
N LEU A 8 59.82 -14.24 30.85
CA LEU A 8 58.53 -13.60 31.15
C LEU A 8 57.38 -13.96 30.19
N LYS A 9 57.53 -15.01 29.38
CA LYS A 9 56.51 -15.47 28.42
C LYS A 9 55.48 -16.40 29.06
N ALA A 10 55.18 -16.17 30.32
CA ALA A 10 54.32 -16.98 31.16
C ALA A 10 53.52 -16.07 32.10
N PRO A 11 52.39 -16.54 32.65
CA PRO A 11 51.56 -15.78 33.57
C PRO A 11 52.23 -15.70 34.96
N TRP A 12 53.38 -15.03 35.04
CA TRP A 12 54.04 -14.73 36.29
C TRP A 12 53.25 -13.66 37.07
N PRO A 13 53.41 -13.58 38.41
CA PRO A 13 52.80 -12.53 39.20
C PRO A 13 53.17 -11.14 38.68
N ALA A 14 52.25 -10.18 38.83
CA ALA A 14 52.45 -8.82 38.34
C ALA A 14 53.71 -8.19 38.95
N GLY A 15 54.59 -7.66 38.10
CA GLY A 15 55.86 -7.05 38.52
C GLY A 15 57.05 -8.01 38.59
N ALA A 16 56.85 -9.32 38.36
CA ALA A 16 57.94 -10.29 38.28
C ALA A 16 58.86 -10.03 37.08
N LYS A 17 60.15 -10.27 37.29
CA LYS A 17 61.23 -10.02 36.34
C LYS A 17 62.05 -11.30 36.15
N VAL A 18 62.82 -11.36 35.05
CA VAL A 18 63.82 -12.42 34.89
C VAL A 18 64.86 -12.28 36.00
N GLY A 19 65.13 -13.37 36.72
CA GLY A 19 65.99 -13.42 37.90
C GLY A 19 65.25 -13.40 39.23
N ASP A 20 63.94 -13.11 39.25
CA ASP A 20 63.15 -13.18 40.48
C ASP A 20 62.94 -14.63 40.92
N VAL A 21 62.92 -14.84 42.24
CA VAL A 21 62.69 -16.14 42.87
C VAL A 21 61.25 -16.20 43.36
N VAL A 22 60.48 -17.14 42.82
CA VAL A 22 59.08 -17.37 43.16
C VAL A 22 58.94 -18.65 43.96
N GLU A 23 58.16 -18.61 45.04
CA GLU A 23 57.79 -19.80 45.80
C GLU A 23 56.55 -20.45 45.18
N MET A 24 56.68 -21.72 44.78
CA MET A 24 55.58 -22.50 44.22
C MET A 24 55.61 -23.95 44.77
N PRO A 25 54.45 -24.59 44.97
CA PRO A 25 54.39 -25.97 45.46
C PRO A 25 54.94 -26.99 44.44
N SER A 26 54.74 -26.74 43.15
CA SER A 26 55.30 -27.51 42.03
C SER A 26 55.39 -26.63 40.78
N VAL A 27 56.19 -27.03 39.78
CA VAL A 27 56.29 -26.29 38.51
C VAL A 27 55.06 -26.59 37.64
N PRO A 28 54.16 -25.62 37.39
CA PRO A 28 53.02 -25.84 36.52
C PRO A 28 53.46 -25.98 35.05
N THR A 29 52.61 -26.59 34.23
CA THR A 29 52.91 -26.88 32.82
C THR A 29 53.28 -25.65 32.01
N TRP A 30 52.70 -24.48 32.31
CA TRP A 30 53.04 -23.22 31.63
C TRP A 30 54.43 -22.67 31.99
N ALA A 31 55.01 -23.09 33.12
CA ALA A 31 56.29 -22.64 33.66
C ALA A 31 57.46 -23.58 33.31
N VAL A 32 57.16 -24.80 32.84
CA VAL A 32 58.18 -25.78 32.42
C VAL A 32 59.10 -25.16 31.37
N GLY A 33 60.42 -25.21 31.63
CA GLY A 33 61.45 -24.62 30.78
C GLY A 33 61.58 -23.10 30.86
N LYS A 34 60.75 -22.42 31.67
CA LYS A 34 60.78 -20.96 31.87
C LYS A 34 61.29 -20.54 33.25
N CYS A 35 61.47 -21.49 34.16
CA CYS A 35 62.13 -21.30 35.45
C CYS A 35 63.06 -22.47 35.76
N THR A 36 64.03 -22.23 36.66
CA THR A 36 64.97 -23.23 37.17
C THR A 36 64.92 -23.25 38.70
N PRO A 37 65.22 -24.37 39.38
CA PRO A 37 65.33 -24.38 40.84
C PRO A 37 66.28 -23.27 41.32
N ALA A 38 65.87 -22.50 42.32
CA ALA A 38 66.69 -21.44 42.88
C ALA A 38 67.91 -22.02 43.65
N PRO A 39 69.02 -21.28 43.77
CA PRO A 39 70.15 -21.70 44.58
C PRO A 39 69.76 -21.90 46.05
N GLU A 40 70.42 -22.84 46.71
CA GLU A 40 70.14 -23.20 48.11
C GLU A 40 70.37 -21.99 49.04
N GLY A 41 69.33 -21.58 49.77
CA GLY A 41 69.35 -20.41 50.65
C GLY A 41 68.84 -19.09 50.04
N ALA A 42 68.27 -19.10 48.82
CA ALA A 42 67.58 -17.93 48.27
C ALA A 42 66.26 -17.65 49.00
N ASP A 43 65.88 -16.39 49.15
CA ASP A 43 64.56 -15.97 49.63
C ASP A 43 63.62 -15.70 48.45
N ALA A 44 62.31 -15.95 48.63
CA ALA A 44 61.31 -15.59 47.64
C ALA A 44 61.23 -14.07 47.47
N THR A 45 61.45 -13.58 46.25
CA THR A 45 61.31 -12.14 45.93
C THR A 45 59.92 -11.78 45.43
N VAL A 46 59.14 -12.77 44.99
CA VAL A 46 57.77 -12.58 44.50
C VAL A 46 56.87 -13.71 45.01
N GLU A 47 55.73 -13.35 45.60
CA GLU A 47 54.71 -14.32 46.04
C GLU A 47 53.85 -14.76 44.85
N PHE A 48 53.67 -16.07 44.70
CA PHE A 48 52.81 -16.62 43.67
C PHE A 48 51.33 -16.46 44.06
N VAL A 49 50.59 -15.67 43.27
CA VAL A 49 49.13 -15.58 43.36
C VAL A 49 48.55 -16.37 42.19
N GLU A 50 47.75 -17.40 42.48
CA GLU A 50 47.04 -18.15 41.43
C GLU A 50 46.13 -17.22 40.62
N PRO A 51 46.27 -17.16 39.29
CA PRO A 51 45.36 -16.37 38.47
C PRO A 51 43.97 -16.99 38.52
N VAL A 52 43.02 -16.25 39.11
CA VAL A 52 41.60 -16.64 39.19
C VAL A 52 41.07 -16.79 37.76
N ALA A 53 40.58 -17.97 37.42
CA ALA A 53 39.92 -18.23 36.15
C ALA A 53 38.71 -17.29 36.02
N GLY A 54 38.83 -16.24 35.21
CA GLY A 54 37.72 -15.33 34.95
C GLY A 54 36.58 -16.05 34.24
N ASP A 55 35.36 -15.85 34.74
CA ASP A 55 34.10 -16.33 34.17
C ASP A 55 33.93 -15.86 32.71
N GLY A 56 34.47 -16.64 31.79
CA GLY A 56 34.18 -16.52 30.37
C GLY A 56 32.75 -16.95 30.13
N VAL A 57 31.80 -16.01 30.25
CA VAL A 57 30.43 -16.19 29.79
C VAL A 57 30.51 -16.53 28.30
N ASN A 58 30.30 -17.81 27.99
CA ASN A 58 30.38 -18.40 26.66
C ASN A 58 29.18 -17.93 25.82
N ARG A 59 29.19 -16.66 25.42
CA ARG A 59 28.24 -16.14 24.43
C ARG A 59 28.79 -16.55 23.06
N PRO A 60 28.01 -17.28 22.23
CA PRO A 60 28.44 -17.55 20.86
C PRO A 60 28.72 -16.21 20.17
N LEU A 61 29.97 -16.00 19.76
CA LEU A 61 30.33 -14.89 18.90
C LEU A 61 29.81 -15.22 17.51
N GLU A 62 28.56 -14.85 17.22
CA GLU A 62 28.06 -14.90 15.84
C GLU A 62 28.96 -14.01 14.98
N SER A 63 29.41 -14.55 13.85
CA SER A 63 30.25 -13.78 12.96
C SER A 63 29.46 -12.57 12.44
N GLU A 64 30.14 -11.44 12.22
CA GLU A 64 29.53 -10.26 11.60
C GLU A 64 28.90 -10.62 10.23
N ASN A 65 29.44 -11.64 9.57
CA ASN A 65 28.92 -12.18 8.33
C ASN A 65 27.54 -12.85 8.51
N ASP A 66 27.31 -13.61 9.57
CA ASP A 66 26.00 -14.25 9.85
C ASP A 66 24.94 -13.20 10.21
N GLN A 67 25.34 -12.15 10.93
CA GLN A 67 24.46 -11.02 11.25
C GLN A 67 24.08 -10.25 9.98
N ALA A 68 25.03 -10.03 9.08
CA ALA A 68 24.79 -9.38 7.80
C ALA A 68 23.84 -10.21 6.90
N ILE A 69 24.03 -11.53 6.82
CA ILE A 69 23.15 -12.42 6.05
C ILE A 69 21.71 -12.33 6.55
N ARG A 70 21.48 -12.43 7.85
CA ARG A 70 20.12 -12.32 8.42
C ARG A 70 19.50 -10.94 8.21
N ALA A 71 20.29 -9.87 8.28
CA ALA A 71 19.81 -8.52 8.00
C ALA A 71 19.34 -8.38 6.54
N VAL A 72 20.08 -8.95 5.59
CA VAL A 72 19.71 -8.96 4.17
C VAL A 72 18.46 -9.80 3.93
N GLU A 73 18.35 -10.98 4.55
CA GLU A 73 17.16 -11.83 4.45
C GLU A 73 15.92 -11.16 5.02
N HIS A 74 16.07 -10.49 6.18
CA HIS A 74 14.99 -9.74 6.80
C HIS A 74 14.52 -8.59 5.90
N PHE A 75 15.44 -7.82 5.34
CA PHE A 75 15.12 -6.74 4.41
C PHE A 75 14.44 -7.28 3.14
N ARG A 76 14.93 -8.40 2.60
CA ARG A 76 14.30 -9.07 1.45
C ARG A 76 12.88 -9.51 1.76
N ALA A 77 12.63 -10.11 2.93
CA ALA A 77 11.29 -10.52 3.35
C ALA A 77 10.35 -9.31 3.51
N GLN A 78 10.83 -8.22 4.10
CA GLN A 78 10.07 -6.97 4.19
C GLN A 78 9.74 -6.40 2.81
N ALA A 79 10.71 -6.39 1.88
CA ALA A 79 10.51 -5.91 0.52
C ALA A 79 9.48 -6.76 -0.25
N GLN A 80 9.52 -8.09 -0.10
CA GLN A 80 8.54 -8.99 -0.72
C GLN A 80 7.13 -8.75 -0.18
N GLU A 81 6.98 -8.55 1.12
CA GLU A 81 5.69 -8.22 1.72
C GLU A 81 5.18 -6.84 1.28
N ALA A 82 6.07 -5.85 1.13
CA ALA A 82 5.71 -4.53 0.61
C ALA A 82 5.23 -4.61 -0.84
N ILE A 83 5.91 -5.40 -1.68
CA ILE A 83 5.50 -5.65 -3.08
C ILE A 83 4.13 -6.33 -3.11
N ARG A 84 3.93 -7.38 -2.32
CA ARG A 84 2.63 -8.08 -2.26
C ARG A 84 1.49 -7.14 -1.87
N ARG A 85 1.70 -6.30 -0.85
CA ARG A 85 0.71 -5.29 -0.43
C ARG A 85 0.43 -4.27 -1.53
N ALA A 86 1.46 -3.83 -2.26
CA ALA A 86 1.28 -2.91 -3.37
C ALA A 86 0.50 -3.55 -4.52
N GLU A 87 0.79 -4.81 -4.85
CA GLU A 87 0.06 -5.58 -5.86
C GLU A 87 -1.41 -5.80 -5.47
N GLU A 88 -1.67 -6.15 -4.21
CA GLU A 88 -3.04 -6.29 -3.68
C GLU A 88 -3.81 -4.95 -3.71
N ALA A 89 -3.15 -3.85 -3.33
CA ALA A 89 -3.75 -2.52 -3.39
C ALA A 89 -4.06 -2.10 -4.84
N HIS A 90 -3.12 -2.33 -5.76
CA HIS A 90 -3.33 -2.05 -7.19
C HIS A 90 -4.44 -2.92 -7.78
N ALA A 91 -4.55 -4.19 -7.38
CA ALA A 91 -5.62 -5.07 -7.85
C ALA A 91 -7.01 -4.56 -7.38
N LEU A 92 -7.09 -4.03 -6.15
CA LEU A 92 -8.32 -3.41 -5.65
C LEU A 92 -8.66 -2.13 -6.43
N GLU A 93 -7.68 -1.27 -6.69
CA GLU A 93 -7.89 -0.04 -7.47
C GLU A 93 -8.34 -0.34 -8.91
N LEU A 94 -7.74 -1.35 -9.56
CA LEU A 94 -8.17 -1.79 -10.89
C LEU A 94 -9.60 -2.36 -10.88
N ALA A 95 -9.98 -3.10 -9.84
CA ALA A 95 -11.33 -3.63 -9.71
C ALA A 95 -12.37 -2.50 -9.49
N GLU A 96 -12.03 -1.49 -8.69
CA GLU A 96 -12.86 -0.30 -8.46
C GLU A 96 -13.04 0.50 -9.75
N LEU A 97 -11.94 0.83 -10.44
CA LEU A 97 -11.98 1.54 -11.72
C LEU A 97 -12.78 0.78 -12.79
N GLN A 98 -12.68 -0.55 -12.82
CA GLN A 98 -13.47 -1.37 -13.73
C GLN A 98 -14.97 -1.27 -13.40
N ALA A 99 -15.34 -1.32 -12.12
CA ALA A 99 -16.73 -1.18 -11.70
C ALA A 99 -17.29 0.21 -12.02
N GLU A 100 -16.49 1.27 -11.86
CA GLU A 100 -16.88 2.63 -12.26
C GLU A 100 -17.09 2.75 -13.77
N LEU A 101 -16.21 2.14 -14.57
CA LEU A 101 -16.35 2.14 -16.03
C LEU A 101 -17.63 1.42 -16.49
N ASP A 102 -17.93 0.27 -15.89
CA ASP A 102 -19.14 -0.49 -16.18
C ASP A 102 -20.40 0.30 -15.80
N ALA A 103 -20.39 0.94 -14.62
CA ALA A 103 -21.48 1.80 -14.17
C ALA A 103 -21.68 3.02 -15.08
N ALA A 104 -20.59 3.68 -15.48
CA ALA A 104 -20.63 4.81 -16.39
C ALA A 104 -21.16 4.41 -17.78
N THR A 105 -20.76 3.24 -18.28
CA THR A 105 -21.24 2.69 -19.56
C THR A 105 -22.74 2.39 -19.51
N ALA A 106 -23.21 1.77 -18.43
CA ALA A 106 -24.63 1.51 -18.22
C ALA A 106 -25.43 2.83 -18.11
N GLY A 107 -24.91 3.82 -17.39
CA GLY A 107 -25.52 5.14 -17.28
C GLY A 107 -25.61 5.88 -18.62
N ALA A 108 -24.56 5.79 -19.44
CA ALA A 108 -24.55 6.38 -20.79
C ALA A 108 -25.60 5.72 -21.71
N ALA A 109 -25.76 4.40 -21.64
CA ALA A 109 -26.79 3.69 -22.39
C ALA A 109 -28.22 4.09 -21.97
N ASP A 110 -28.48 4.26 -20.67
CA ASP A 110 -29.77 4.74 -20.17
C ASP A 110 -30.07 6.17 -20.62
N LEU A 111 -29.09 7.07 -20.54
CA LEU A 111 -29.23 8.44 -21.02
C LEU A 111 -29.49 8.49 -22.53
N ARG A 112 -28.82 7.63 -23.31
CA ARG A 112 -29.05 7.50 -24.75
C ARG A 112 -30.49 7.07 -25.05
N ALA A 113 -30.98 6.04 -24.36
CA ALA A 113 -32.36 5.58 -24.52
C ALA A 113 -33.39 6.66 -24.14
N LYS A 114 -33.13 7.44 -23.09
CA LYS A 114 -33.97 8.58 -22.69
C LYS A 114 -33.97 9.69 -23.72
N LEU A 115 -32.82 9.99 -24.32
CA LEU A 115 -32.71 10.97 -25.40
C LEU A 115 -33.54 10.53 -26.61
N ASP A 116 -33.33 9.31 -27.10
CA ASP A 116 -34.06 8.77 -28.26
C ASP A 116 -35.58 8.76 -28.00
N ALA A 117 -36.00 8.38 -26.78
CA ALA A 117 -37.41 8.42 -26.38
C ALA A 117 -37.97 9.86 -26.34
N SER A 118 -37.17 10.84 -25.90
CA SER A 118 -37.58 12.24 -25.87
C SER A 118 -37.70 12.85 -27.27
N GLU A 119 -36.80 12.50 -28.18
CA GLU A 119 -36.84 12.91 -29.59
C GLU A 119 -38.08 12.34 -30.28
N ALA A 120 -38.40 11.06 -30.04
CA ALA A 120 -39.62 10.45 -30.56
C ALA A 120 -40.90 11.13 -30.04
N ARG A 121 -40.92 11.53 -28.76
CA ARG A 121 -42.04 12.29 -28.19
C ARG A 121 -42.15 13.68 -28.81
N ALA A 122 -41.03 14.37 -29.01
CA ALA A 122 -41.02 15.67 -29.66
C ALA A 122 -41.56 15.59 -31.10
N ALA A 123 -41.13 14.60 -31.87
CA ALA A 123 -41.66 14.35 -33.22
C ALA A 123 -43.17 14.09 -33.20
N SER A 124 -43.67 13.26 -32.26
CA SER A 124 -45.11 13.00 -32.13
C SER A 124 -45.92 14.25 -31.75
N LEU A 125 -45.39 15.09 -30.86
CA LEU A 125 -46.02 16.36 -30.49
C LEU A 125 -46.06 17.33 -31.67
N GLN A 126 -45.00 17.38 -32.48
CA GLN A 126 -44.96 18.21 -33.68
C GLN A 126 -46.04 17.79 -34.68
N THR A 127 -46.17 16.48 -34.98
CA THR A 127 -47.24 15.99 -35.86
C THR A 127 -48.63 16.36 -35.34
N LYS A 128 -48.88 16.22 -34.03
CA LYS A 128 -50.16 16.61 -33.43
C LYS A 128 -50.43 18.10 -33.52
N LEU A 129 -49.39 18.92 -33.43
CA LEU A 129 -49.50 20.37 -33.58
C LEU A 129 -49.89 20.71 -35.03
N ASP A 130 -49.20 20.13 -36.01
CA ASP A 130 -49.49 20.35 -37.43
C ASP A 130 -50.92 19.88 -37.79
N GLU A 131 -51.37 18.75 -37.23
CA GLU A 131 -52.74 18.25 -37.38
C GLU A 131 -53.77 19.20 -36.77
N ALA A 132 -53.52 19.70 -35.56
CA ALA A 132 -54.42 20.64 -34.88
C ALA A 132 -54.54 21.96 -35.63
N GLU A 133 -53.43 22.51 -36.14
CA GLU A 133 -53.42 23.73 -36.97
C GLU A 133 -54.21 23.53 -38.27
N SER A 134 -54.07 22.36 -38.91
CA SER A 134 -54.84 21.99 -40.10
C SER A 134 -56.34 21.90 -39.81
N ASP A 135 -56.72 21.26 -38.70
CA ASP A 135 -58.12 21.10 -38.32
C ASP A 135 -58.76 22.42 -37.88
N GLU A 136 -58.01 23.30 -37.20
CA GLU A 136 -58.45 24.67 -36.90
C GLU A 136 -58.74 25.45 -38.20
N GLY A 137 -57.85 25.35 -39.20
CA GLY A 137 -58.06 25.97 -40.52
C GLY A 137 -59.33 25.48 -41.22
N LYS A 138 -59.59 24.16 -41.19
CA LYS A 138 -60.82 23.57 -41.75
C LYS A 138 -62.07 24.05 -41.00
N ALA A 139 -62.02 24.07 -39.67
CA ALA A 139 -63.13 24.52 -38.84
C ALA A 139 -63.47 26.00 -39.10
N ALA A 140 -62.44 26.86 -39.19
CA ALA A 140 -62.62 28.27 -39.54
C ALA A 140 -63.24 28.47 -40.93
N ALA A 141 -62.84 27.67 -41.92
CA ALA A 141 -63.42 27.70 -43.25
C ALA A 141 -64.90 27.26 -43.25
N ALA A 142 -65.22 26.16 -42.56
CA ALA A 142 -66.58 25.65 -42.44
C ALA A 142 -67.51 26.64 -41.73
N LEU A 143 -67.04 27.32 -40.68
CA LEU A 143 -67.79 28.38 -40.01
C LEU A 143 -68.12 29.52 -40.96
N LYS A 144 -67.13 29.99 -41.74
CA LYS A 144 -67.34 31.06 -42.73
C LYS A 144 -68.35 30.66 -43.81
N GLU A 145 -68.29 29.41 -44.27
CA GLU A 145 -69.25 28.90 -45.26
C GLU A 145 -70.66 28.80 -44.68
N ALA A 146 -70.82 28.27 -43.47
CA ALA A 146 -72.11 28.18 -42.78
C ALA A 146 -72.73 29.56 -42.52
N GLU A 147 -71.92 30.56 -42.16
CA GLU A 147 -72.36 31.95 -42.01
C GLU A 147 -72.89 32.53 -43.33
N GLN A 148 -72.19 32.28 -44.45
CA GLN A 148 -72.60 32.73 -45.78
C GLN A 148 -73.90 32.05 -46.23
N GLN A 149 -74.02 30.73 -46.01
CA GLN A 149 -75.24 29.97 -46.30
C GLN A 149 -76.43 30.48 -45.47
N ALA A 150 -76.23 30.71 -44.16
CA ALA A 150 -77.28 31.27 -43.31
C ALA A 150 -77.71 32.67 -43.76
N ALA A 151 -76.79 33.51 -44.24
CA ALA A 151 -77.09 34.83 -44.77
C ALA A 151 -77.90 34.76 -46.07
N THR A 152 -77.55 33.87 -47.00
CA THR A 152 -78.28 33.69 -48.26
C THR A 152 -79.68 33.12 -48.05
N GLU A 153 -79.84 32.14 -47.15
CA GLU A 153 -81.15 31.60 -46.80
C GLU A 153 -82.07 32.64 -46.16
N ARG A 154 -81.54 33.47 -45.24
CA ARG A 154 -82.28 34.60 -44.64
C ARG A 154 -82.75 35.57 -45.72
N ALA A 155 -81.86 36.02 -46.60
CA ALA A 155 -82.21 36.92 -47.70
C ALA A 155 -83.29 36.32 -48.63
N ALA A 156 -83.19 35.02 -48.95
CA ALA A 156 -84.18 34.33 -49.76
C ALA A 156 -85.56 34.25 -49.08
N SER A 157 -85.60 34.02 -47.76
CA SER A 157 -86.84 33.98 -46.98
C SER A 157 -87.54 35.35 -46.92
N GLU A 158 -86.80 36.43 -46.74
CA GLU A 158 -87.32 37.80 -46.71
C GLU A 158 -87.89 38.23 -48.08
N ALA A 159 -87.21 37.88 -49.17
CA ALA A 159 -87.69 38.16 -50.52
C ALA A 159 -89.02 37.45 -50.81
N LYS A 160 -89.15 36.17 -50.42
CA LYS A 160 -90.41 35.41 -50.55
C LYS A 160 -91.54 36.00 -49.72
N ALA A 161 -91.25 36.56 -48.53
CA ALA A 161 -92.25 37.19 -47.68
C ALA A 161 -92.80 38.52 -48.25
N LYS A 162 -91.98 39.28 -48.99
CA LYS A 162 -92.39 40.56 -49.61
C LYS A 162 -93.20 40.39 -50.90
N GLY A 163 -92.96 39.33 -51.69
CA GLY A 163 -93.67 39.11 -52.97
C GLY A 163 -95.10 38.54 -52.85
N LYS A 164 -95.62 38.33 -51.64
CA LYS A 164 -96.95 37.75 -51.37
C LYS A 164 -97.98 38.77 -50.86
N LYS A 165 -97.62 40.06 -50.81
CA LYS A 165 -98.52 41.19 -50.52
C LYS A 165 -98.82 41.95 -51.80
#